data_AF-A0A382HHU8-F1
#
_entry.id   AF-A0A382HHU8-F1
#
_cell.length_a   1.000
_cell.length_b   1.000
_cell.length_c   1.000
_cell.angle_alpha   90.00
_cell.angle_beta   90.00
_cell.angle_gamma   90.00
#
_symmetry.space_group_name_H-M   'P 1'
#
loop_
_entity.id
_entity.type
_entity.pdbx_description
1 polymer ?
#
loop_
_entity_poly.entity_id
_entity_poly.type
_entity_poly.pdbx_seq_one_letter_code
_entity_poly.pdbx_strand_id
1 'polypeptide(L)'
;HEPLKALEDEGLVQTRTAHVIGGGSRKRNVIHLTAKGRQQASTLVTTSGHSMSIESTDGLHGRESELGQLEAALADGAAILTGMPGIGKTALLQALPSTRYVNMDASMDAQMLVSSWLEMDDAPIDLEAQMELLSAVNEVLVADEVQDVHPRHQDGVHALLEGLIESKTNVAIGMRAPCPFDNAITLSGIDAEAGQQLLGEEVDSETASDVCEALDGHPLALHLWTPSDDLPEAGDAVQAFVEETVLSRLADDARESLDALSAEPRPVMASHLDAIDINPLDDAALLRWPNGQVEVQHLIRNVRRVAWKVPEEIHRQSAERWSQIEDREARWFEAYHRTLAGDDTTDFIVENSESILSESAAAAALLDDVLHMLPDAHELRRMAARLALERGESDIAADYLNDLPQPNHALLARLHRTQGDIVAAEKAESKAQSSASKADAARMHLSRMAALIDDRLPNETGDLDAVE
;
A
#
# COMPACT_ATOMS: atom_id res chain seq x y z
N HIS A 1 5.07 35.25 16.58
CA HIS A 1 5.04 34.70 15.21
C HIS A 1 3.70 35.07 14.59
N GLU A 2 3.68 36.10 13.76
CA GLU A 2 2.48 36.56 13.01
C GLU A 2 1.85 35.45 12.15
N PRO A 3 2.63 34.57 11.46
CA PRO A 3 2.07 33.47 10.67
C PRO A 3 1.36 32.42 11.52
N LEU A 4 1.92 32.08 12.68
CA LEU A 4 1.40 30.99 13.51
C LEU A 4 0.07 31.36 14.18
N LYS A 5 -0.04 32.62 14.58
CA LYS A 5 -1.27 33.16 15.15
C LYS A 5 -2.39 33.23 14.12
N ALA A 6 -2.07 33.53 12.86
CA ALA A 6 -3.05 33.46 11.77
C ALA A 6 -3.55 32.02 11.55
N LEU A 7 -2.65 31.04 11.57
CA LEU A 7 -3.03 29.62 11.48
C LEU A 7 -3.89 29.15 12.68
N GLU A 8 -3.60 29.64 13.89
CA GLU A 8 -4.44 29.40 15.08
C GLU A 8 -5.82 30.07 14.94
N ASP A 9 -5.86 31.34 14.53
CA ASP A 9 -7.08 32.13 14.35
C ASP A 9 -7.98 31.52 13.24
N GLU A 10 -7.38 30.91 12.23
CA GLU A 10 -8.08 30.16 11.18
C GLU A 10 -8.49 28.74 11.61
N GLY A 11 -8.09 28.31 12.81
CA GLY A 11 -8.39 26.99 13.36
C GLY A 11 -7.66 25.85 12.65
N LEU A 12 -6.54 26.14 11.99
CA LEU A 12 -5.71 25.19 11.25
C LEU A 12 -4.65 24.54 12.13
N VAL A 13 -4.17 25.27 13.12
CA VAL A 13 -3.28 24.70 14.14
C VAL A 13 -3.84 24.95 15.52
N GLN A 14 -3.57 24.03 16.43
CA GLN A 14 -3.82 24.18 17.85
C GLN A 14 -2.50 24.17 18.58
N THR A 15 -2.20 25.27 19.27
CA THR A 15 -1.04 25.32 20.15
C THR A 15 -1.43 24.91 21.54
N ARG A 16 -0.82 23.83 22.03
CA ARG A 16 -0.88 23.44 23.43
C ARG A 16 0.47 23.68 24.08
N THR A 17 0.45 24.11 25.33
CA THR A 17 1.68 24.18 26.13
C THR A 17 1.90 22.81 26.76
N ALA A 18 2.82 22.02 26.23
CA ALA A 18 3.19 20.74 26.81
C ALA A 18 4.36 20.93 27.80
N HIS A 19 4.36 20.13 28.87
CA HIS A 19 5.59 19.93 29.62
C HIS A 19 6.54 19.14 28.73
N VAL A 20 7.76 19.63 28.61
CA VAL A 20 8.83 18.84 28.00
C VAL A 20 9.05 17.66 28.94
N ILE A 21 8.96 16.43 28.43
CA ILE A 21 9.31 15.24 29.20
C ILE A 21 10.71 15.47 29.77
N GLY A 22 10.86 15.27 31.10
CA GLY A 22 12.07 15.54 31.91
C GLY A 22 12.55 16.99 32.10
N GLY A 23 11.93 18.00 31.47
CA GLY A 23 12.34 19.41 31.55
C GLY A 23 11.97 20.19 32.84
N GLY A 24 11.53 19.51 33.89
CA GLY A 24 11.03 20.15 35.12
C GLY A 24 9.85 21.12 34.85
N SER A 25 9.95 22.38 35.31
CA SER A 25 8.88 23.39 35.12
C SER A 25 8.86 24.05 33.75
N ARG A 26 9.72 23.62 32.81
CA ARG A 26 9.85 24.25 31.49
C ARG A 26 8.74 23.74 30.56
N LYS A 27 7.95 24.66 30.01
CA LYS A 27 6.86 24.35 29.07
C LYS A 27 7.25 24.77 27.65
N ARG A 28 6.98 23.92 26.66
CA ARG A 28 7.12 24.24 25.23
C ARG A 28 5.74 24.33 24.59
N ASN A 29 5.63 25.21 23.60
CA ASN A 29 4.45 25.26 22.73
C ASN A 29 4.61 24.15 21.69
N VAL A 30 3.72 23.16 21.76
CA VAL A 30 3.57 22.12 20.74
C VAL A 30 2.40 22.55 19.86
N ILE A 31 2.64 22.57 18.56
CA ILE A 31 1.70 23.07 17.57
C ILE A 31 1.21 21.87 16.79
N HIS A 32 -0.07 21.57 16.91
CA HIS A 32 -0.71 20.46 16.23
C HIS A 32 -1.50 20.98 15.05
N LEU A 33 -1.40 20.35 13.88
CA LEU A 33 -2.39 20.58 12.83
C LEU A 33 -3.74 20.05 13.31
N THR A 34 -4.79 20.87 13.21
CA THR A 34 -6.16 20.39 13.43
C THR A 34 -6.61 19.54 12.23
N ALA A 35 -7.74 18.83 12.32
CA ALA A 35 -8.31 18.13 11.17
C ALA A 35 -8.47 19.06 9.94
N LYS A 36 -8.92 20.31 10.17
CA LYS A 36 -9.01 21.35 9.16
C LYS A 36 -7.64 21.78 8.62
N GLY A 37 -6.64 21.91 9.50
CA GLY A 37 -5.26 22.19 9.10
C GLY A 37 -4.66 21.09 8.24
N ARG A 38 -4.90 19.82 8.60
CA ARG A 38 -4.47 18.65 7.84
C ARG A 38 -5.11 18.62 6.45
N GLN A 39 -6.41 18.91 6.34
CA GLN A 39 -7.12 18.98 5.06
C GLN A 39 -6.60 20.10 4.14
N GLN A 40 -6.19 21.25 4.70
CA GLN A 40 -5.57 22.30 3.92
C GLN A 40 -4.11 21.99 3.55
N ALA A 41 -3.38 21.33 4.44
CA ALA A 41 -2.03 20.88 4.15
C ALA A 41 -2.03 19.84 3.01
N SER A 42 -2.97 18.90 3.00
CA SER A 42 -3.07 17.88 1.94
C SER A 42 -3.35 18.48 0.56
N THR A 43 -4.10 19.58 0.48
CA THR A 43 -4.34 20.31 -0.79
C THR A 43 -3.10 21.07 -1.28
N LEU A 44 -2.21 21.48 -0.38
CA LEU A 44 -0.91 22.09 -0.73
C LEU A 44 0.10 21.05 -1.23
N VAL A 45 0.04 19.82 -0.72
CA VAL A 45 0.86 18.69 -1.19
C VAL A 45 0.46 18.27 -2.61
N THR A 46 -0.84 18.25 -2.93
CA THR A 46 -1.31 17.94 -4.31
C THR A 46 -0.92 18.96 -5.37
N THR A 47 -0.58 20.20 -4.98
CA THR A 47 -0.21 21.28 -5.92
C THR A 47 1.29 21.50 -6.04
N SER A 48 2.07 20.83 -5.20
CA SER A 48 3.53 20.97 -5.14
C SER A 48 4.15 19.58 -5.14
N GLY A 49 4.33 18.98 -6.33
CA GLY A 49 5.22 17.84 -6.55
C GLY A 49 6.71 18.20 -6.36
N HIS A 50 7.01 19.08 -5.41
CA HIS A 50 8.35 19.30 -4.91
C HIS A 50 8.45 18.52 -3.62
N SER A 51 9.34 17.51 -3.64
CA SER A 51 9.96 16.96 -2.46
C SER A 51 10.16 18.08 -1.44
N MET A 52 9.37 18.06 -0.37
CA MET A 52 9.74 18.83 0.81
C MET A 52 11.02 18.18 1.28
N SER A 53 12.14 18.82 0.98
CA SER A 53 13.43 18.50 1.57
C SER A 53 13.25 18.56 3.08
N ILE A 54 13.04 17.40 3.69
CA ILE A 54 13.11 17.22 5.13
C ILE A 54 14.53 17.67 5.51
N GLU A 55 14.61 18.62 6.44
CA GLU A 55 15.89 19.09 6.96
C GLU A 55 16.74 17.89 7.42
N SER A 56 18.05 18.00 7.19
CA SER A 56 19.07 16.99 7.41
C SER A 56 18.86 16.12 8.65
N THR A 57 19.04 14.81 8.45
CA THR A 57 19.14 13.75 9.45
C THR A 57 19.97 14.16 10.67
N ASP A 58 19.30 14.58 11.73
CA ASP A 58 19.85 14.51 13.09
C ASP A 58 19.47 13.16 13.75
N GLY A 59 18.97 12.17 13.00
CA GLY A 59 18.20 11.04 13.57
C GLY A 59 18.42 9.64 12.99
N LEU A 60 19.46 9.39 12.21
CA LEU A 60 19.84 8.02 11.81
C LEU A 60 21.09 7.58 12.59
N HIS A 61 20.90 7.20 13.85
CA HIS A 61 22.01 6.84 14.74
C HIS A 61 22.41 5.37 14.56
N GLY A 62 23.72 5.11 14.48
CA GLY A 62 24.27 3.74 14.48
C GLY A 62 23.99 2.94 13.22
N ARG A 63 23.78 3.61 12.08
CA ARG A 63 23.49 2.99 10.78
C ARG A 63 24.49 3.36 9.69
N GLU A 64 25.62 3.94 10.07
CA GLU A 64 26.66 4.38 9.13
C GLU A 64 27.25 3.21 8.36
N SER A 65 27.38 2.04 8.99
CA SER A 65 27.88 0.84 8.30
C SER A 65 26.88 0.33 7.26
N GLU A 66 25.61 0.22 7.62
CA GLU A 66 24.56 -0.27 6.73
C GLU A 66 24.27 0.72 5.60
N LEU A 67 24.34 2.03 5.86
CA LEU A 67 24.27 3.05 4.82
C LEU A 67 25.42 2.88 3.82
N GLY A 68 26.65 2.68 4.30
CA GLY A 68 27.80 2.40 3.43
C GLY A 68 27.67 1.09 2.65
N GLN A 69 27.07 0.05 3.23
CA GLN A 69 26.77 -1.20 2.51
C GLN A 69 25.71 -1.00 1.44
N LEU A 70 24.68 -0.21 1.72
CA LEU A 70 23.59 0.12 0.79
C LEU A 70 24.15 0.92 -0.40
N GLU A 71 24.95 1.96 -0.15
CA GLU A 71 25.62 2.74 -1.19
C GLU A 71 26.59 1.89 -2.03
N ALA A 72 27.34 0.98 -1.40
CA ALA A 72 28.22 0.07 -2.11
C ALA A 72 27.46 -0.90 -3.00
N ALA A 73 26.34 -1.44 -2.54
CA ALA A 73 25.48 -2.33 -3.34
C ALA A 73 24.83 -1.59 -4.52
N LEU A 74 24.36 -0.35 -4.32
CA LEU A 74 23.84 0.50 -5.40
C LEU A 74 24.89 0.82 -6.46
N ALA A 75 26.17 0.92 -6.10
CA ALA A 75 27.24 1.08 -7.08
C ALA A 75 27.36 -0.11 -8.06
N ASP A 76 26.87 -1.29 -7.66
CA ASP A 76 26.78 -2.49 -8.49
C ASP A 76 25.43 -2.65 -9.20
N GLY A 77 24.49 -1.71 -8.96
CA GLY A 77 23.18 -1.62 -9.59
C GLY A 77 22.04 -1.68 -8.58
N ALA A 78 22.00 -2.69 -7.72
CA ALA A 78 20.85 -2.91 -6.85
C ALA A 78 21.22 -3.13 -5.39
N ALA A 79 20.40 -2.62 -4.49
CA ALA A 79 20.53 -2.85 -3.06
C ALA A 79 19.21 -3.30 -2.45
N ILE A 80 19.24 -4.42 -1.74
CA ILE A 80 18.05 -5.01 -1.13
C ILE A 80 18.22 -4.97 0.38
N LEU A 81 17.21 -4.44 1.07
CA LEU A 81 17.19 -4.24 2.51
C LEU A 81 16.05 -5.04 3.12
N THR A 82 16.38 -5.90 4.08
CA THR A 82 15.41 -6.72 4.80
C THR A 82 15.53 -6.59 6.32
N GLY A 83 14.49 -6.99 7.05
CA GLY A 83 14.47 -6.93 8.51
C GLY A 83 13.07 -6.74 9.08
N MET A 84 12.97 -6.79 10.41
CA MET A 84 11.71 -6.74 11.15
C MET A 84 10.93 -5.40 10.92
N PRO A 85 9.59 -5.40 11.11
CA PRO A 85 8.82 -4.15 11.11
C PRO A 85 9.35 -3.18 12.17
N GLY A 86 9.60 -1.92 11.80
CA GLY A 86 10.11 -0.90 12.73
C GLY A 86 11.62 -0.95 13.04
N ILE A 87 12.38 -1.81 12.34
CA ILE A 87 13.84 -1.91 12.53
C ILE A 87 14.64 -0.72 11.92
N GLY A 88 13.97 0.13 11.13
CA GLY A 88 14.57 1.32 10.50
C GLY A 88 14.85 1.22 9.00
N LYS A 89 14.25 0.25 8.27
CA LYS A 89 14.43 0.09 6.81
C LYS A 89 14.08 1.35 6.03
N THR A 90 12.86 1.84 6.22
CA THR A 90 12.34 3.05 5.55
C THR A 90 13.21 4.28 5.83
N ALA A 91 13.65 4.46 7.07
CA ALA A 91 14.54 5.57 7.44
C ALA A 91 15.88 5.50 6.70
N LEU A 92 16.45 4.31 6.53
CA LEU A 92 17.69 4.10 5.79
C LEU A 92 17.51 4.36 4.28
N LEU A 93 16.42 3.88 3.69
CA LEU A 93 16.10 4.10 2.28
C LEU A 93 15.85 5.58 1.96
N GLN A 94 15.18 6.30 2.87
CA GLN A 94 14.94 7.74 2.74
C GLN A 94 16.20 8.58 2.92
N ALA A 95 17.26 8.03 3.52
CA ALA A 95 18.55 8.71 3.65
C ALA A 95 19.37 8.68 2.35
N LEU A 96 18.98 7.85 1.36
CA LEU A 96 19.65 7.82 0.07
C LEU A 96 19.45 9.14 -0.71
N PRO A 97 20.48 9.65 -1.38
CA PRO A 97 20.37 10.87 -2.18
C PRO A 97 19.69 10.60 -3.53
N SER A 98 18.98 11.61 -4.06
CA SER A 98 18.44 11.62 -5.44
C SER A 98 17.60 10.39 -5.79
N THR A 99 16.52 10.17 -5.04
CA THR A 99 15.66 9.00 -5.16
C THR A 99 14.30 9.32 -5.78
N ARG A 100 13.74 8.37 -6.53
CA ARG A 100 12.30 8.27 -6.79
C ARG A 100 11.70 7.24 -5.86
N TYR A 101 11.08 7.71 -4.78
CA TYR A 101 10.66 6.85 -3.68
C TYR A 101 9.18 6.47 -3.78
N VAL A 102 8.90 5.17 -3.72
CA VAL A 102 7.55 4.62 -3.68
C VAL A 102 7.44 3.67 -2.50
N ASN A 103 6.45 3.92 -1.65
CA ASN A 103 6.03 3.00 -0.60
C ASN A 103 4.86 2.17 -1.15
N MET A 104 5.03 0.86 -1.26
CA MET A 104 4.03 -0.03 -1.84
C MET A 104 2.97 -0.44 -0.80
N ASP A 105 1.75 -0.69 -1.28
CA ASP A 105 0.66 -1.22 -0.47
C ASP A 105 -0.17 -2.28 -1.23
N ALA A 106 -1.19 -2.82 -0.55
CA ALA A 106 -2.02 -3.91 -1.07
C ALA A 106 -2.81 -3.55 -2.33
N SER A 107 -2.94 -2.27 -2.66
CA SER A 107 -3.66 -1.79 -3.84
C SER A 107 -2.78 -1.51 -5.05
N MET A 108 -1.47 -1.65 -4.92
CA MET A 108 -0.51 -1.38 -5.99
C MET A 108 -0.09 -2.64 -6.75
N ASP A 109 0.30 -2.46 -8.00
CA ASP A 109 0.90 -3.47 -8.87
C ASP A 109 2.16 -2.93 -9.57
N ALA A 110 2.76 -3.73 -10.46
CA ALA A 110 3.96 -3.33 -11.21
C ALA A 110 3.73 -2.10 -12.09
N GLN A 111 2.55 -1.98 -12.72
CA GLN A 111 2.24 -0.83 -13.57
C GLN A 111 2.16 0.46 -12.75
N MET A 112 1.51 0.43 -11.58
CA MET A 112 1.44 1.58 -10.66
C MET A 112 2.80 1.97 -10.10
N LEU A 113 3.68 0.99 -9.82
CA LEU A 113 5.06 1.25 -9.40
C LEU A 113 5.83 2.00 -10.50
N VAL A 114 5.77 1.53 -11.74
CA VAL A 114 6.40 2.16 -12.90
C VAL A 114 5.82 3.55 -13.16
N SER A 115 4.49 3.67 -13.11
CA SER A 115 3.77 4.94 -13.25
C SER A 115 4.24 5.98 -12.22
N SER A 116 4.39 5.56 -10.96
CA SER A 116 4.85 6.42 -9.88
C SER A 116 6.30 6.86 -10.08
N TRP A 117 7.20 5.95 -10.47
CA TRP A 117 8.58 6.30 -10.75
C TRP A 117 8.73 7.18 -11.99
N LEU A 118 7.94 6.95 -13.05
CA LEU A 118 8.03 7.73 -14.28
C LEU A 118 7.17 9.00 -14.26
N GLU A 119 6.35 9.20 -13.22
CA GLU A 119 5.37 10.29 -13.11
C GLU A 119 4.45 10.35 -14.33
N MET A 120 3.94 9.18 -14.75
CA MET A 120 3.11 9.02 -15.95
C MET A 120 1.84 8.22 -15.68
N ASP A 121 0.70 8.68 -16.22
CA ASP A 121 -0.60 8.03 -15.95
C ASP A 121 -0.81 6.70 -16.71
N ASP A 122 -0.15 6.52 -17.85
CA ASP A 122 -0.36 5.37 -18.75
C ASP A 122 0.96 4.61 -18.98
N ALA A 123 1.54 4.12 -17.88
CA ALA A 123 2.75 3.29 -17.93
C ALA A 123 2.48 1.98 -18.69
N PRO A 124 3.45 1.46 -19.45
CA PRO A 124 3.27 0.19 -20.14
C PRO A 124 3.03 -0.95 -19.16
N ILE A 125 2.26 -1.95 -19.60
CA ILE A 125 1.97 -3.18 -18.83
C ILE A 125 3.04 -4.25 -19.11
N ASP A 126 3.60 -4.26 -20.32
CA ASP A 126 4.62 -5.21 -20.74
C ASP A 126 5.95 -5.00 -20.02
N LEU A 127 6.51 -6.08 -19.48
CA LEU A 127 7.73 -6.05 -18.67
C LEU A 127 8.94 -5.51 -19.44
N GLU A 128 9.13 -5.92 -20.70
CA GLU A 128 10.28 -5.45 -21.50
C GLU A 128 10.18 -3.94 -21.74
N ALA A 129 8.97 -3.44 -22.06
CA ALA A 129 8.73 -2.01 -22.22
C ALA A 129 8.93 -1.22 -20.91
N GLN A 130 8.50 -1.76 -19.77
CA GLN A 130 8.75 -1.17 -18.45
C GLN A 130 10.26 -1.05 -18.17
N MET A 131 11.00 -2.14 -18.38
CA MET A 131 12.45 -2.18 -18.16
C MET A 131 13.20 -1.18 -19.06
N GLU A 132 12.85 -1.08 -20.34
CA GLU A 132 13.46 -0.14 -21.28
C GLU A 132 13.26 1.32 -20.83
N LEU A 133 12.05 1.68 -20.40
CA LEU A 133 11.76 3.04 -19.91
C LEU A 133 12.51 3.37 -18.62
N LEU A 134 12.53 2.44 -17.66
CA LEU A 134 13.21 2.64 -16.38
C LEU A 134 14.73 2.69 -16.51
N SER A 135 15.30 2.02 -17.53
CA SER A 135 16.75 2.05 -17.78
C SER A 135 17.30 3.46 -18.08
N ALA A 136 16.43 4.38 -18.51
CA ALA A 136 16.80 5.77 -18.81
C ALA A 136 16.78 6.68 -17.56
N VAL A 137 16.31 6.18 -16.41
CA VAL A 137 16.25 6.94 -15.17
C VAL A 137 17.62 6.93 -14.48
N ASN A 138 18.13 8.12 -14.18
CA ASN A 138 19.45 8.28 -13.54
C ASN A 138 19.38 8.31 -12.00
N GLU A 139 18.18 8.51 -11.45
CA GLU A 139 17.92 8.54 -10.00
C GLU A 139 17.84 7.11 -9.44
N VAL A 140 18.00 6.97 -8.12
CA VAL A 140 17.77 5.68 -7.47
C VAL A 140 16.27 5.43 -7.42
N LEU A 141 15.81 4.34 -8.03
CA LEU A 141 14.42 3.89 -7.94
C LEU A 141 14.24 3.15 -6.62
N VAL A 142 13.39 3.64 -5.72
CA VAL A 142 13.16 3.00 -4.43
C VAL A 142 11.75 2.40 -4.38
N ALA A 143 11.67 1.10 -4.10
CA ALA A 143 10.43 0.39 -3.77
C ALA A 143 10.52 -0.09 -2.32
N ASP A 144 9.75 0.51 -1.43
CA ASP A 144 9.68 0.13 -0.02
C ASP A 144 8.38 -0.64 0.29
N GLU A 145 8.41 -1.42 1.36
CA GLU A 145 7.32 -2.30 1.81
C GLU A 145 6.77 -3.25 0.73
N VAL A 146 7.64 -3.77 -0.14
CA VAL A 146 7.22 -4.62 -1.29
C VAL A 146 6.34 -5.81 -0.86
N GLN A 147 6.54 -6.34 0.34
CA GLN A 147 5.72 -7.44 0.85
C GLN A 147 4.26 -7.08 1.16
N ASP A 148 3.92 -5.78 1.25
CA ASP A 148 2.55 -5.33 1.51
C ASP A 148 1.70 -5.36 0.22
N VAL A 149 2.31 -5.56 -0.96
CA VAL A 149 1.61 -5.82 -2.22
C VAL A 149 0.74 -7.07 -2.09
N HIS A 150 -0.49 -7.01 -2.59
CA HIS A 150 -1.42 -8.13 -2.56
C HIS A 150 -0.86 -9.35 -3.32
N PRO A 151 -1.01 -10.59 -2.81
CA PRO A 151 -0.43 -11.80 -3.43
C PRO A 151 -0.69 -11.95 -4.93
N ARG A 152 -1.90 -11.59 -5.38
CA ARG A 152 -2.28 -11.55 -6.81
C ARG A 152 -1.28 -10.80 -7.69
N HIS A 153 -0.70 -9.71 -7.18
CA HIS A 153 0.17 -8.80 -7.95
C HIS A 153 1.67 -9.02 -7.66
N GLN A 154 2.01 -9.83 -6.64
CA GLN A 154 3.39 -10.00 -6.18
C GLN A 154 4.30 -10.56 -7.26
N ASP A 155 3.86 -11.56 -8.02
CA ASP A 155 4.71 -12.17 -9.07
C ASP A 155 5.11 -11.16 -10.14
N GLY A 156 4.19 -10.28 -10.56
CA GLY A 156 4.49 -9.22 -11.53
C GLY A 156 5.45 -8.16 -10.98
N VAL A 157 5.26 -7.75 -9.71
CA VAL A 157 6.16 -6.80 -9.03
C VAL A 157 7.55 -7.42 -8.85
N HIS A 158 7.64 -8.68 -8.41
CA HIS A 158 8.91 -9.37 -8.25
C HIS A 158 9.64 -9.54 -9.59
N ALA A 159 8.95 -9.92 -10.66
CA ALA A 159 9.54 -10.04 -11.99
C ALA A 159 10.12 -8.71 -12.49
N LEU A 160 9.42 -7.60 -12.26
CA LEU A 160 9.92 -6.26 -12.56
C LEU A 160 11.19 -5.94 -11.77
N LEU A 161 11.14 -6.09 -10.45
CA LEU A 161 12.29 -5.77 -9.58
C LEU A 161 13.50 -6.67 -9.88
N GLU A 162 13.28 -7.96 -10.14
CA GLU A 162 14.32 -8.90 -10.55
C GLU A 162 14.95 -8.50 -11.89
N GLY A 163 14.15 -8.12 -12.89
CA GLY A 163 14.66 -7.59 -14.16
C GLY A 163 15.49 -6.30 -14.00
N LEU A 164 15.11 -5.43 -13.06
CA LEU A 164 15.88 -4.22 -12.73
C LEU A 164 17.22 -4.56 -12.05
N ILE A 165 17.22 -5.55 -11.16
CA ILE A 165 18.44 -6.08 -10.52
C ILE A 165 19.39 -6.65 -11.59
N GLU A 166 18.87 -7.52 -12.48
CA GLU A 166 19.67 -8.18 -13.52
C GLU A 166 20.24 -7.19 -14.56
N SER A 167 19.47 -6.16 -14.90
CA SER A 167 19.89 -5.09 -15.82
C SER A 167 20.86 -4.08 -15.18
N LYS A 168 21.13 -4.21 -13.87
CA LYS A 168 21.93 -3.26 -13.07
C LYS A 168 21.38 -1.84 -13.09
N THR A 169 20.06 -1.72 -13.18
CA THR A 169 19.38 -0.44 -12.98
C THR A 169 19.51 -0.03 -11.53
N ASN A 170 19.71 1.26 -11.26
CA ASN A 170 19.95 1.79 -9.92
C ASN A 170 18.68 1.68 -9.05
N VAL A 171 18.50 0.56 -8.34
CA VAL A 171 17.27 0.22 -7.62
C VAL A 171 17.56 -0.14 -6.16
N ALA A 172 16.80 0.44 -5.23
CA ALA A 172 16.82 0.07 -3.81
C ALA A 172 15.47 -0.55 -3.41
N ILE A 173 15.51 -1.70 -2.74
CA ILE A 173 14.31 -2.47 -2.39
C ILE A 173 14.24 -2.63 -0.87
N GLY A 174 13.16 -2.16 -0.26
CA GLY A 174 12.84 -2.38 1.15
C GLY A 174 11.75 -3.43 1.29
N MET A 175 12.01 -4.49 2.06
CA MET A 175 10.97 -5.47 2.38
C MET A 175 11.19 -6.22 3.69
N ARG A 176 10.19 -7.00 4.11
CA ARG A 176 10.32 -7.95 5.23
C ARG A 176 10.72 -9.34 4.73
N ALA A 177 11.18 -10.19 5.64
CA ALA A 177 11.44 -11.60 5.33
C ALA A 177 10.11 -12.38 5.18
N PRO A 178 10.06 -13.44 4.34
CA PRO A 178 11.13 -13.92 3.47
C PRO A 178 11.35 -13.00 2.26
N CYS A 179 12.63 -12.71 1.95
CA CYS A 179 13.02 -11.94 0.78
C CYS A 179 13.25 -12.91 -0.40
N PRO A 180 12.58 -12.71 -1.56
CA PRO A 180 12.78 -13.56 -2.74
C PRO A 180 14.07 -13.20 -3.50
N PHE A 181 14.66 -12.04 -3.23
CA PHE A 181 15.86 -11.56 -3.92
C PHE A 181 17.16 -11.96 -3.20
N ASP A 182 18.21 -12.21 -3.97
CA ASP A 182 19.54 -12.56 -3.47
C ASP A 182 20.28 -11.38 -2.86
N ASN A 183 21.27 -11.67 -1.99
CA ASN A 183 22.19 -10.68 -1.40
C ASN A 183 21.53 -9.57 -0.55
N ALA A 184 20.38 -9.85 0.08
CA ALA A 184 19.72 -8.90 0.95
C ALA A 184 20.56 -8.53 2.19
N ILE A 185 20.72 -7.23 2.44
CA ILE A 185 21.29 -6.67 3.66
C ILE A 185 20.22 -6.78 4.74
N THR A 186 20.44 -7.63 5.75
CA THR A 186 19.49 -7.81 6.85
C THR A 186 19.82 -6.87 8.00
N LEU A 187 18.93 -5.92 8.27
CA LEU A 187 19.05 -5.03 9.43
C LEU A 187 18.78 -5.78 10.74
N SER A 188 19.64 -5.51 11.71
CA SER A 188 19.51 -5.92 13.11
C SER A 188 19.29 -4.71 14.02
N GLY A 189 19.14 -4.91 15.32
CA GLY A 189 19.10 -3.83 16.29
C GLY A 189 20.33 -2.93 16.23
N ILE A 190 20.20 -1.70 16.71
CA ILE A 190 21.35 -0.78 16.86
C ILE A 190 22.09 -1.07 18.16
N ASP A 191 23.35 -0.63 18.23
CA ASP A 191 24.13 -0.76 19.46
C ASP A 191 23.65 0.17 20.59
N ALA A 192 24.16 -0.05 21.80
CA ALA A 192 23.77 0.72 22.98
C ALA A 192 24.20 2.20 22.90
N GLU A 193 25.26 2.55 22.16
CA GLU A 193 25.70 3.94 22.02
C GLU A 193 24.71 4.72 21.15
N ALA A 194 24.32 4.16 20.01
CA ALA A 194 23.28 4.69 19.15
C ALA A 194 21.90 4.64 19.81
N GLY A 195 21.61 3.58 20.57
CA GLY A 195 20.38 3.45 21.34
C GLY A 195 20.24 4.53 22.41
N GLN A 196 21.33 4.89 23.10
CA GLN A 196 21.35 6.01 24.03
C GLN A 196 21.02 7.34 23.32
N GLN A 197 21.48 7.54 22.08
CA GLN A 197 21.15 8.73 21.30
C GLN A 197 19.65 8.79 20.97
N LEU A 198 19.01 7.65 20.69
CA LEU A 198 17.55 7.57 20.48
C LEU A 198 16.72 7.78 21.75
N LEU A 199 17.19 7.27 22.89
CA LEU A 199 16.51 7.42 24.19
C LEU A 199 16.61 8.85 24.74
N GLY A 200 17.60 9.62 24.27
CA GLY A 200 17.82 11.02 24.61
C GLY A 200 18.73 11.22 25.83
N GLU A 201 19.23 12.46 25.97
CA GLU A 201 20.26 12.83 26.96
C GLU A 201 19.83 12.68 28.43
N GLU A 202 18.53 12.51 28.69
CA GLU A 202 17.98 12.41 30.04
C GLU A 202 18.10 10.99 30.63
N VAL A 203 18.28 9.98 29.78
CA VAL A 203 18.50 8.59 30.19
C VAL A 203 20.00 8.41 30.44
N ASP A 204 20.36 8.01 31.65
CA ASP A 204 21.75 7.73 31.99
C ASP A 204 22.26 6.49 31.24
N SER A 205 23.58 6.39 31.08
CA SER A 205 24.21 5.35 30.25
C SER A 205 23.96 3.93 30.76
N GLU A 206 23.79 3.73 32.08
CA GLU A 206 23.50 2.41 32.65
C GLU A 206 22.08 1.98 32.29
N THR A 207 21.09 2.85 32.55
CA THR A 207 19.70 2.61 32.16
C THR A 207 19.56 2.44 30.65
N ALA A 208 20.24 3.27 29.84
CA ALA A 208 20.19 3.17 28.39
C ALA A 208 20.73 1.83 27.88
N SER A 209 21.82 1.33 28.48
CA SER A 209 22.39 0.02 28.16
C SER A 209 21.41 -1.11 28.49
N ASP A 210 20.79 -1.09 29.67
CA ASP A 210 19.83 -2.10 30.11
C ASP A 210 18.58 -2.13 29.20
N VAL A 211 18.06 -0.95 28.84
CA VAL A 211 16.91 -0.81 27.92
C VAL A 211 17.27 -1.33 26.53
N CYS A 212 18.44 -0.98 26.02
CA CYS A 212 18.91 -1.44 24.71
C CYS A 212 19.10 -2.95 24.66
N GLU A 213 19.65 -3.55 25.71
CA GLU A 213 19.78 -5.01 25.81
C GLU A 213 18.41 -5.69 25.89
N ALA A 214 17.49 -5.18 26.70
CA ALA A 214 16.15 -5.74 26.86
C ALA A 214 15.33 -5.69 25.56
N LEU A 215 15.45 -4.61 24.78
CA LEU A 215 14.71 -4.41 23.53
C LEU A 215 15.51 -4.80 22.28
N ASP A 216 16.64 -5.49 22.45
CA ASP A 216 17.55 -5.94 21.38
C ASP A 216 17.89 -4.82 20.37
N GLY A 217 18.11 -3.61 20.88
CA GLY A 217 18.43 -2.44 20.07
C GLY A 217 17.35 -2.06 19.04
N HIS A 218 16.09 -2.48 19.20
CA HIS A 218 15.06 -2.26 18.19
C HIS A 218 14.61 -0.79 18.13
N PRO A 219 14.89 -0.02 17.04
CA PRO A 219 14.71 1.44 17.03
C PRO A 219 13.29 1.92 17.35
N LEU A 220 12.25 1.31 16.77
CA LEU A 220 10.87 1.68 17.10
C LEU A 220 10.51 1.32 18.55
N ALA A 221 11.02 0.22 19.10
CA ALA A 221 10.69 -0.16 20.48
C ALA A 221 11.37 0.79 21.48
N LEU A 222 12.63 1.16 21.21
CA LEU A 222 13.36 2.19 21.94
C LEU A 222 12.62 3.52 21.92
N HIS A 223 12.05 3.91 20.76
CA HIS A 223 11.28 5.14 20.64
C HIS A 223 9.96 5.14 21.42
N LEU A 224 9.36 3.96 21.64
CA LEU A 224 8.10 3.81 22.38
C LEU A 224 8.29 3.64 23.89
N TRP A 225 9.52 3.39 24.33
CA TRP A 225 9.87 3.22 25.74
C TRP A 225 9.90 4.55 26.49
N THR A 226 9.51 4.49 27.76
CA THR A 226 9.53 5.62 28.70
C THR A 226 10.14 5.17 30.03
N PRO A 227 10.79 6.07 30.80
CA PRO A 227 11.41 5.70 32.08
C PRO A 227 10.48 5.11 33.14
N SER A 228 9.16 5.20 32.95
CA SER A 228 8.17 4.59 33.84
C SER A 228 7.85 3.13 33.50
N ASP A 229 8.38 2.59 32.40
CA ASP A 229 8.05 1.26 31.91
C ASP A 229 8.89 0.16 32.56
N ASP A 230 8.25 -0.96 32.83
CA ASP A 230 8.94 -2.19 33.15
C ASP A 230 9.62 -2.76 31.88
N LEU A 231 10.85 -3.23 32.04
CA LEU A 231 11.61 -3.87 30.96
C LEU A 231 11.16 -5.33 30.79
N PRO A 232 10.96 -5.80 29.55
CA PRO A 232 10.64 -7.20 29.29
C PRO A 232 11.82 -8.14 29.60
N GLU A 233 11.52 -9.40 29.92
CA GLU A 233 12.53 -10.46 29.99
C GLU A 233 13.04 -10.80 28.58
N ALA A 234 14.35 -11.02 28.40
CA ALA A 234 14.96 -11.25 27.09
C ALA A 234 14.45 -12.55 26.42
N GLY A 235 14.12 -12.48 25.11
CA GLY A 235 13.84 -13.66 24.27
C GLY A 235 12.59 -13.59 23.38
N ASP A 236 11.61 -12.72 23.68
CA ASP A 236 10.47 -12.33 22.81
C ASP A 236 10.01 -10.89 23.13
N ALA A 237 10.98 -10.08 23.56
CA ALA A 237 10.78 -8.84 24.29
C ALA A 237 9.94 -7.79 23.54
N VAL A 238 10.13 -7.63 22.23
CA VAL A 238 9.56 -6.49 21.49
C VAL A 238 8.04 -6.62 21.33
N GLN A 239 7.52 -7.80 20.97
CA GLN A 239 6.08 -7.98 20.81
C GLN A 239 5.34 -7.94 22.15
N ALA A 240 5.89 -8.62 23.16
CA ALA A 240 5.36 -8.59 24.52
C ALA A 240 5.38 -7.17 25.09
N PHE A 241 6.48 -6.44 24.94
CA PHE A 241 6.58 -5.04 25.34
C PHE A 241 5.52 -4.17 24.67
N VAL A 242 5.29 -4.34 23.36
CA VAL A 242 4.26 -3.57 22.66
C VAL A 242 2.88 -3.87 23.26
N GLU A 243 2.46 -5.12 23.36
CA GLU A 243 1.10 -5.45 23.82
C GLU A 243 0.89 -5.15 25.32
N GLU A 244 1.84 -5.57 26.15
CA GLU A 244 1.70 -5.56 27.61
C GLU A 244 2.07 -4.21 28.23
N THR A 245 2.97 -3.44 27.60
CA THR A 245 3.49 -2.19 28.15
C THR A 245 3.06 -0.97 27.35
N VAL A 246 3.25 -0.96 26.03
CA VAL A 246 2.93 0.23 25.21
C VAL A 246 1.42 0.39 25.05
N LEU A 247 0.75 -0.65 24.58
CA LEU A 247 -0.69 -0.60 24.32
C LEU A 247 -1.52 -0.58 25.60
N SER A 248 -1.00 -1.08 26.72
CA SER A 248 -1.67 -1.01 28.03
C SER A 248 -1.92 0.42 28.55
N ARG A 249 -1.18 1.40 28.04
CA ARG A 249 -1.37 2.84 28.35
C ARG A 249 -2.60 3.45 27.69
N LEU A 250 -3.09 2.83 26.60
CA LEU A 250 -4.23 3.33 25.86
C LEU A 250 -5.52 3.06 26.64
N ALA A 251 -6.36 4.10 26.73
CA ALA A 251 -7.74 3.96 27.17
C ALA A 251 -8.54 3.07 26.20
N ASP A 252 -9.66 2.52 26.67
CA ASP A 252 -10.45 1.55 25.90
C ASP A 252 -10.94 2.12 24.56
N ASP A 253 -11.36 3.39 24.53
CA ASP A 253 -11.79 4.11 23.31
C ASP A 253 -10.63 4.34 22.32
N ALA A 254 -9.44 4.63 22.81
CA ALA A 254 -8.23 4.72 21.99
C ALA A 254 -7.85 3.34 21.44
N ARG A 255 -8.08 2.24 22.18
CA ARG A 255 -7.86 0.88 21.67
C ARG A 255 -8.86 0.50 20.59
N GLU A 256 -10.13 0.90 20.71
CA GLU A 256 -11.12 0.73 19.64
C GLU A 256 -10.71 1.50 18.37
N SER A 257 -10.20 2.72 18.53
CA SER A 257 -9.65 3.52 17.43
C SER A 257 -8.42 2.85 16.78
N LEU A 258 -7.55 2.25 17.59
CA LEU A 258 -6.41 1.46 17.11
C LEU A 258 -6.87 0.21 16.35
N ASP A 259 -7.92 -0.47 16.83
CA ASP A 259 -8.49 -1.64 16.15
C ASP A 259 -9.04 -1.27 14.78
N ALA A 260 -9.82 -0.20 14.70
CA ALA A 260 -10.37 0.30 13.45
C ALA A 260 -9.26 0.61 12.42
N LEU A 261 -8.25 1.41 12.80
CA LEU A 261 -7.13 1.72 11.89
C LEU A 261 -6.24 0.51 11.59
N SER A 262 -6.07 -0.40 12.55
CA SER A 262 -5.31 -1.63 12.32
C SER A 262 -6.01 -2.56 11.35
N ALA A 263 -7.33 -2.45 11.16
CA ALA A 263 -8.09 -3.23 10.19
C ALA A 263 -7.97 -2.73 8.75
N GLU A 264 -7.53 -1.50 8.56
CA GLU A 264 -7.43 -0.90 7.22
C GLU A 264 -6.36 -1.63 6.38
N PRO A 265 -6.67 -1.99 5.12
CA PRO A 265 -5.75 -2.72 4.23
C PRO A 265 -4.65 -1.84 3.65
N ARG A 266 -4.88 -0.54 3.58
CA ARG A 266 -3.97 0.46 3.02
C ARG A 266 -4.09 1.77 3.81
N PRO A 267 -3.16 2.72 3.65
CA PRO A 267 -3.24 3.99 4.36
C PRO A 267 -4.53 4.74 4.02
N VAL A 268 -5.00 5.55 4.97
CA VAL A 268 -6.31 6.21 4.88
C VAL A 268 -6.14 7.71 4.78
N MET A 269 -6.87 8.34 3.86
CA MET A 269 -6.90 9.79 3.76
C MET A 269 -7.36 10.43 5.08
N ALA A 270 -6.69 11.50 5.51
CA ALA A 270 -7.03 12.19 6.76
C ALA A 270 -8.50 12.69 6.80
N SER A 271 -9.11 12.97 5.64
CA SER A 271 -10.53 13.33 5.50
C SER A 271 -11.51 12.20 5.81
N HIS A 272 -11.07 10.95 5.84
CA HIS A 272 -11.90 9.77 6.12
C HIS A 272 -11.78 9.31 7.59
N LEU A 273 -11.13 10.10 8.44
CA LEU A 273 -10.84 9.75 9.83
C LEU A 273 -11.67 10.51 10.87
N ASP A 274 -12.66 11.30 10.46
CA ASP A 274 -13.48 12.10 11.38
C ASP A 274 -14.18 11.28 12.48
N ALA A 275 -14.46 9.99 12.19
CA ALA A 275 -15.08 9.06 13.14
C ALA A 275 -14.08 8.32 14.04
N ILE A 276 -12.77 8.52 13.88
CA ILE A 276 -11.70 7.88 14.67
C ILE A 276 -10.92 8.96 15.43
N ASP A 277 -10.79 8.81 16.74
CA ASP A 277 -9.89 9.68 17.50
C ASP A 277 -8.44 9.20 17.37
N ILE A 278 -7.73 9.80 16.41
CA ILE A 278 -6.32 9.48 16.16
C ILE A 278 -5.36 10.19 17.12
N ASN A 279 -5.81 11.18 17.90
CA ASN A 279 -4.90 11.99 18.72
C ASN A 279 -4.19 11.17 19.82
N PRO A 280 -4.86 10.26 20.55
CA PRO A 280 -4.17 9.41 21.52
C PRO A 280 -3.14 8.48 20.89
N LEU A 281 -3.38 8.04 19.65
CA LEU A 281 -2.47 7.16 18.91
C LEU A 281 -1.24 7.91 18.40
N ASP A 282 -1.45 9.15 17.93
CA ASP A 282 -0.38 10.05 17.49
C ASP A 282 0.48 10.52 18.68
N ASP A 283 -0.16 10.90 19.80
CA ASP A 283 0.52 11.27 21.05
C ASP A 283 1.37 10.10 21.61
N ALA A 284 0.99 8.86 21.31
CA ALA A 284 1.73 7.65 21.67
C ALA A 284 2.71 7.17 20.59
N ALA A 285 2.93 7.96 19.52
CA ALA A 285 3.81 7.64 18.39
C ALA A 285 3.50 6.31 17.67
N LEU A 286 2.22 5.91 17.62
CA LEU A 286 1.78 4.65 17.03
C LEU A 286 1.43 4.75 15.54
N LEU A 287 1.41 5.96 14.98
CA LEU A 287 0.99 6.22 13.61
C LEU A 287 2.19 6.53 12.70
N ARG A 288 1.99 6.32 11.39
CA ARG A 288 2.86 6.79 10.31
C ARG A 288 2.05 7.53 9.25
N TRP A 289 2.72 8.41 8.50
CA TRP A 289 2.08 9.39 7.62
C TRP A 289 2.58 9.32 6.17
N PRO A 290 2.42 8.19 5.46
CA PRO A 290 2.92 8.06 4.09
C PRO A 290 2.09 8.93 3.14
N ASN A 291 2.75 9.71 2.28
CA ASN A 291 2.09 10.44 1.19
C ASN A 291 0.87 11.29 1.64
N GLY A 292 0.89 11.82 2.86
CA GLY A 292 -0.21 12.60 3.43
C GLY A 292 -1.43 11.79 3.91
N GLN A 293 -1.33 10.47 3.91
CA GLN A 293 -2.31 9.52 4.46
C GLN A 293 -1.87 9.04 5.84
N VAL A 294 -2.72 8.28 6.53
CA VAL A 294 -2.50 7.79 7.89
C VAL A 294 -2.58 6.28 7.91
N GLU A 295 -1.66 5.64 8.61
CA GLU A 295 -1.81 4.25 9.02
C GLU A 295 -1.09 3.98 10.34
N VAL A 296 -1.36 2.80 10.90
CA VAL A 296 -0.68 2.32 12.11
C VAL A 296 0.71 1.81 11.74
N GLN A 297 1.71 2.10 12.57
CA GLN A 297 3.05 1.50 12.49
C GLN A 297 2.93 -0.02 12.34
N HIS A 298 3.63 -0.64 11.38
CA HIS A 298 3.41 -2.05 11.03
C HIS A 298 3.66 -3.02 12.18
N LEU A 299 4.64 -2.75 13.04
CA LEU A 299 4.87 -3.54 14.25
C LEU A 299 3.63 -3.53 15.16
N ILE A 300 3.09 -2.34 15.40
CA ILE A 300 1.92 -2.12 16.26
C ILE A 300 0.69 -2.78 15.64
N ARG A 301 0.46 -2.59 14.33
CA ARG A 301 -0.61 -3.22 13.56
C ARG A 301 -0.57 -4.74 13.70
N ASN A 302 0.60 -5.34 13.50
CA ASN A 302 0.77 -6.79 13.55
C ASN A 302 0.52 -7.34 14.96
N VAL A 303 1.11 -6.73 15.99
CA VAL A 303 0.88 -7.13 17.39
C VAL A 303 -0.60 -7.02 17.73
N ARG A 304 -1.25 -5.91 17.34
CA ARG A 304 -2.67 -5.70 17.64
C ARG A 304 -3.58 -6.69 16.95
N ARG A 305 -3.34 -6.99 15.65
CA ARG A 305 -4.12 -7.98 14.88
C ARG A 305 -4.04 -9.38 15.49
N VAL A 306 -2.89 -9.78 16.00
CA VAL A 306 -2.71 -11.08 16.68
C VAL A 306 -3.52 -11.16 17.98
N ALA A 307 -3.72 -10.03 18.66
CA ALA A 307 -4.49 -9.95 19.90
C ALA A 307 -6.03 -9.95 19.70
N TRP A 308 -6.51 -9.84 18.46
CA TRP A 308 -7.94 -9.81 18.17
C TRP A 308 -8.63 -11.13 18.50
N LYS A 309 -9.78 -11.03 19.18
CA LYS A 309 -10.61 -12.18 19.53
C LYS A 309 -11.71 -12.45 18.51
N VAL A 310 -12.26 -11.38 17.92
CA VAL A 310 -13.40 -11.42 17.01
C VAL A 310 -13.14 -10.44 15.85
N PRO A 311 -12.22 -10.76 14.94
CA PRO A 311 -11.84 -9.86 13.84
C PRO A 311 -13.02 -9.47 12.94
N GLU A 312 -14.00 -10.37 12.76
CA GLU A 312 -15.18 -10.12 11.93
C GLU A 312 -16.05 -8.98 12.48
N GLU A 313 -16.07 -8.78 13.81
CA GLU A 313 -16.80 -7.66 14.42
C GLU A 313 -16.10 -6.33 14.20
N ILE A 314 -14.76 -6.31 14.25
CA ILE A 314 -13.97 -5.10 13.93
C ILE A 314 -14.21 -4.71 12.48
N HIS A 315 -14.18 -5.68 11.56
CA HIS A 315 -14.48 -5.43 10.16
C HIS A 315 -15.92 -4.98 9.92
N ARG A 316 -16.91 -5.53 10.66
CA ARG A 316 -18.30 -5.08 10.58
C ARG A 316 -18.43 -3.60 10.99
N GLN A 317 -17.78 -3.19 12.07
CA GLN A 317 -17.77 -1.80 12.53
C GLN A 317 -17.06 -0.88 11.52
N SER A 318 -15.94 -1.30 10.94
CA SER A 318 -15.28 -0.55 9.87
C SER A 318 -16.16 -0.42 8.64
N ALA A 319 -16.89 -1.47 8.23
CA ALA A 319 -17.84 -1.38 7.12
C ALA A 319 -18.97 -0.38 7.40
N GLU A 320 -19.54 -0.38 8.61
CA GLU A 320 -20.55 0.59 9.02
C GLU A 320 -20.01 2.03 8.96
N ARG A 321 -18.77 2.25 9.43
CA ARG A 321 -18.10 3.55 9.36
C ARG A 321 -17.92 4.02 7.91
N TRP A 322 -17.37 3.18 7.05
CA TRP A 322 -17.15 3.48 5.63
C TRP A 322 -18.45 3.72 4.87
N SER A 323 -19.55 3.06 5.25
CA SER A 323 -20.86 3.28 4.65
C SER A 323 -21.38 4.71 4.77
N GLN A 324 -20.95 5.45 5.81
CA GLN A 324 -21.35 6.84 6.07
C GLN A 324 -20.57 7.87 5.23
N ILE A 325 -19.54 7.44 4.50
CA ILE A 325 -18.70 8.32 3.69
C ILE A 325 -19.14 8.25 2.22
N GLU A 326 -19.58 9.37 1.67
CA GLU A 326 -19.95 9.50 0.26
C GLU A 326 -18.71 9.78 -0.60
N ASP A 327 -17.89 8.76 -0.81
CA ASP A 327 -16.72 8.81 -1.69
C ASP A 327 -16.57 7.50 -2.48
N ARG A 328 -15.89 7.55 -3.64
CA ARG A 328 -15.65 6.36 -4.47
C ARG A 328 -14.75 5.35 -3.76
N GLU A 329 -13.69 5.85 -3.13
CA GLU A 329 -12.74 5.04 -2.37
C GLU A 329 -13.42 4.36 -1.17
N ALA A 330 -14.31 5.08 -0.50
CA ALA A 330 -15.08 4.55 0.62
C ALA A 330 -15.88 3.30 0.25
N ARG A 331 -16.41 3.21 -0.98
CA ARG A 331 -17.14 2.01 -1.45
C ARG A 331 -16.21 0.79 -1.57
N TRP A 332 -14.95 1.01 -1.93
CA TRP A 332 -13.95 -0.06 -1.98
C TRP A 332 -13.61 -0.57 -0.57
N PHE A 333 -13.31 0.33 0.38
CA PHE A 333 -13.04 -0.05 1.77
C PHE A 333 -14.25 -0.72 2.43
N GLU A 334 -15.47 -0.24 2.17
CA GLU A 334 -16.70 -0.86 2.65
C GLU A 334 -16.84 -2.29 2.12
N ALA A 335 -16.60 -2.52 0.82
CA ALA A 335 -16.65 -3.87 0.23
C ALA A 335 -15.60 -4.80 0.86
N TYR A 336 -14.36 -4.33 1.03
CA TYR A 336 -13.29 -5.07 1.69
C TYR A 336 -13.72 -5.50 3.10
N HIS A 337 -14.20 -4.56 3.91
CA HIS A 337 -14.59 -4.82 5.28
C HIS A 337 -15.83 -5.72 5.41
N ARG A 338 -16.85 -5.53 4.59
CA ARG A 338 -18.02 -6.43 4.57
C ARG A 338 -17.61 -7.87 4.24
N THR A 339 -16.69 -8.04 3.30
CA THR A 339 -16.18 -9.35 2.90
C THR A 339 -15.47 -10.05 4.06
N LEU A 340 -14.57 -9.33 4.74
CA LEU A 340 -13.88 -9.86 5.92
C LEU A 340 -14.76 -10.01 7.17
N ALA A 341 -15.88 -9.30 7.23
CA ALA A 341 -16.92 -9.51 8.25
C ALA A 341 -17.76 -10.78 8.00
N GLY A 342 -17.56 -11.45 6.86
CA GLY A 342 -18.28 -12.67 6.45
C GLY A 342 -19.62 -12.42 5.75
N ASP A 343 -19.88 -11.19 5.27
CA ASP A 343 -21.10 -10.87 4.54
C ASP A 343 -21.02 -11.37 3.08
N ASP A 344 -22.18 -11.67 2.47
CA ASP A 344 -22.26 -11.81 1.02
C ASP A 344 -22.28 -10.41 0.38
N THR A 345 -21.14 -10.01 -0.17
CA THR A 345 -20.92 -8.68 -0.75
C THR A 345 -21.26 -8.60 -2.24
N THR A 346 -21.83 -9.66 -2.82
CA THR A 346 -22.09 -9.75 -4.27
C THR A 346 -22.93 -8.59 -4.79
N ASP A 347 -24.14 -8.39 -4.24
CA ASP A 347 -25.04 -7.35 -4.71
C ASP A 347 -24.44 -5.95 -4.48
N PHE A 348 -23.79 -5.74 -3.33
CA PHE A 348 -23.13 -4.47 -3.00
C PHE A 348 -22.05 -4.10 -4.02
N ILE A 349 -21.16 -5.05 -4.37
CA ILE A 349 -20.09 -4.82 -5.33
C ILE A 349 -20.65 -4.56 -6.73
N VAL A 350 -21.70 -5.29 -7.13
CA VAL A 350 -22.37 -5.09 -8.42
C VAL A 350 -23.03 -3.71 -8.51
N GLU A 351 -23.75 -3.29 -7.47
CA GLU A 351 -24.42 -1.99 -7.42
C GLU A 351 -23.44 -0.81 -7.40
N ASN A 352 -22.26 -0.99 -6.81
CA ASN A 352 -21.23 0.05 -6.65
C ASN A 352 -20.05 -0.13 -7.61
N SER A 353 -20.21 -0.91 -8.68
CA SER A 353 -19.10 -1.32 -9.54
C SER A 353 -18.33 -0.16 -10.17
N GLU A 354 -19.00 0.94 -10.54
CA GLU A 354 -18.33 2.10 -11.12
C GLU A 354 -17.33 2.74 -10.15
N SER A 355 -17.66 2.76 -8.85
CA SER A 355 -16.77 3.30 -7.82
C SER A 355 -15.68 2.31 -7.44
N ILE A 356 -16.05 1.04 -7.24
CA ILE A 356 -15.10 0.01 -6.81
C ILE A 356 -14.06 -0.30 -7.89
N LEU A 357 -14.44 -0.26 -9.17
CA LEU A 357 -13.55 -0.58 -10.30
C LEU A 357 -12.74 0.64 -10.79
N SER A 358 -12.76 1.77 -10.09
CA SER A 358 -12.05 2.98 -10.55
C SER A 358 -10.53 2.82 -10.54
N GLU A 359 -10.01 2.08 -9.57
CA GLU A 359 -8.59 1.72 -9.47
C GLU A 359 -8.42 0.23 -9.79
N SER A 360 -7.90 -0.07 -10.98
CA SER A 360 -7.93 -1.45 -11.52
C SER A 360 -7.16 -2.45 -10.66
N ALA A 361 -6.01 -2.07 -10.09
CA ALA A 361 -5.17 -2.92 -9.26
C ALA A 361 -5.86 -3.25 -7.92
N ALA A 362 -6.38 -2.23 -7.22
CA ALA A 362 -7.14 -2.39 -5.98
C ALA A 362 -8.40 -3.22 -6.20
N ALA A 363 -9.14 -2.95 -7.28
CA ALA A 363 -10.34 -3.69 -7.65
C ALA A 363 -10.04 -5.17 -7.94
N ALA A 364 -8.93 -5.45 -8.63
CA ALA A 364 -8.52 -6.81 -8.96
C ALA A 364 -8.15 -7.59 -7.69
N ALA A 365 -7.42 -6.97 -6.76
CA ALA A 365 -7.12 -7.55 -5.45
C ALA A 365 -8.39 -7.86 -4.64
N LEU A 366 -9.31 -6.89 -4.52
CA LEU A 366 -10.57 -7.07 -3.82
C LEU A 366 -11.41 -8.22 -4.41
N LEU A 367 -11.53 -8.29 -5.74
CA LEU A 367 -12.30 -9.36 -6.38
C LEU A 367 -11.66 -10.74 -6.17
N ASP A 368 -10.33 -10.81 -6.10
CA ASP A 368 -9.58 -12.04 -5.78
C ASP A 368 -9.95 -12.55 -4.38
N ASP A 369 -9.85 -11.68 -3.37
CA ASP A 369 -10.21 -11.98 -1.98
C ASP A 369 -11.69 -12.36 -1.84
N VAL A 370 -12.58 -11.60 -2.47
CA VAL A 370 -14.02 -11.87 -2.43
C VAL A 370 -14.33 -13.24 -3.04
N LEU A 371 -13.70 -13.60 -4.16
CA LEU A 371 -13.93 -14.89 -4.82
C LEU A 371 -13.31 -16.06 -4.06
N HIS A 372 -12.30 -15.82 -3.23
CA HIS A 372 -11.81 -16.81 -2.28
C HIS A 372 -12.87 -17.13 -1.22
N MET A 373 -13.54 -16.11 -0.70
CA MET A 373 -14.59 -16.24 0.33
C MET A 373 -15.94 -16.69 -0.23
N LEU A 374 -16.29 -16.24 -1.44
CA LEU A 374 -17.55 -16.47 -2.14
C LEU A 374 -17.29 -17.13 -3.50
N PRO A 375 -16.84 -18.39 -3.55
CA PRO A 375 -16.43 -19.05 -4.79
C PRO A 375 -17.55 -19.18 -5.83
N ASP A 376 -18.80 -19.24 -5.36
CA ASP A 376 -20.01 -19.36 -6.19
C ASP A 376 -20.58 -18.01 -6.66
N ALA A 377 -19.93 -16.87 -6.35
CA ALA A 377 -20.32 -15.54 -6.83
C ALA A 377 -19.97 -15.36 -8.33
N HIS A 378 -20.67 -16.08 -9.19
CA HIS A 378 -20.35 -16.17 -10.62
C HIS A 378 -20.45 -14.83 -11.37
N GLU A 379 -21.29 -13.89 -10.92
CA GLU A 379 -21.32 -12.53 -11.50
C GLU A 379 -20.02 -11.78 -11.20
N LEU A 380 -19.54 -11.82 -9.95
CA LEU A 380 -18.25 -11.22 -9.59
C LEU A 380 -17.10 -11.91 -10.32
N ARG A 381 -17.17 -13.24 -10.52
CA ARG A 381 -16.17 -13.97 -11.31
C ARG A 381 -16.12 -13.50 -12.76
N ARG A 382 -17.26 -13.16 -13.37
CA ARG A 382 -17.29 -12.53 -14.71
C ARG A 382 -16.76 -11.11 -14.69
N MET A 383 -16.98 -10.35 -13.62
CA MET A 383 -16.38 -9.03 -13.44
C MET A 383 -14.85 -9.12 -13.33
N ALA A 384 -14.34 -10.04 -12.51
CA ALA A 384 -12.92 -10.30 -12.34
C ALA A 384 -12.25 -10.75 -13.65
N ALA A 385 -12.88 -11.68 -14.39
CA ALA A 385 -12.40 -12.09 -15.71
C ALA A 385 -12.36 -10.92 -16.71
N ARG A 386 -13.36 -10.03 -16.68
CA ARG A 386 -13.39 -8.84 -17.55
C ARG A 386 -12.26 -7.86 -17.19
N LEU A 387 -12.09 -7.58 -15.90
CA LEU A 387 -11.05 -6.68 -15.39
C LEU A 387 -9.65 -7.22 -15.72
N ALA A 388 -9.41 -8.51 -15.53
CA ALA A 388 -8.16 -9.16 -15.92
C ALA A 388 -7.87 -9.00 -17.42
N LEU A 389 -8.88 -9.16 -18.30
CA LEU A 389 -8.72 -8.90 -19.74
C LEU A 389 -8.41 -7.43 -20.06
N GLU A 390 -8.99 -6.47 -19.34
CA GLU A 390 -8.71 -5.04 -19.49
C GLU A 390 -7.29 -4.68 -19.04
N ARG A 391 -6.77 -5.42 -18.05
CA ARG A 391 -5.39 -5.32 -17.55
C ARG A 391 -4.37 -6.13 -18.36
N GLY A 392 -4.80 -6.82 -19.42
CA GLY A 392 -3.91 -7.68 -20.24
C GLY A 392 -3.51 -9.01 -19.58
N GLU A 393 -4.08 -9.35 -18.43
CA GLU A 393 -3.79 -10.55 -17.63
C GLU A 393 -4.53 -11.78 -18.20
N SER A 394 -4.13 -12.23 -19.39
CA SER A 394 -4.84 -13.28 -20.14
C SER A 394 -4.91 -14.62 -19.37
N ASP A 395 -3.85 -15.00 -18.67
CA ASP A 395 -3.81 -16.26 -17.92
C ASP A 395 -4.78 -16.21 -16.72
N ILE A 396 -4.79 -15.11 -15.96
CA ILE A 396 -5.69 -14.95 -14.83
C ILE A 396 -7.15 -14.85 -15.30
N ALA A 397 -7.41 -14.18 -16.43
CA ALA A 397 -8.73 -14.16 -17.04
C ALA A 397 -9.19 -15.57 -17.43
N ALA A 398 -8.29 -16.41 -17.96
CA ALA A 398 -8.59 -17.79 -18.32
C ALA A 398 -9.00 -18.61 -17.10
N ASP A 399 -8.28 -18.49 -15.98
CA ASP A 399 -8.58 -19.18 -14.72
C ASP A 399 -9.99 -18.84 -14.23
N TYR A 400 -10.32 -17.55 -14.16
CA TYR A 400 -11.67 -17.12 -13.78
C TYR A 400 -12.76 -17.66 -14.71
N LEU A 401 -12.52 -17.72 -16.02
CA LEU A 401 -13.49 -18.22 -16.99
C LEU A 401 -13.66 -19.74 -16.94
N ASN A 402 -12.59 -20.48 -16.64
CA ASN A 402 -12.60 -21.93 -16.51
C ASN A 402 -13.44 -22.40 -15.30
N ASP A 403 -13.44 -21.60 -14.23
CA ASP A 403 -14.19 -21.87 -13.00
C ASP A 403 -15.69 -21.52 -13.09
N LEU A 404 -16.15 -20.94 -14.20
CA LEU A 404 -17.59 -20.68 -14.38
C LEU A 404 -18.36 -22.00 -14.65
N PRO A 405 -19.56 -22.17 -14.06
CA PRO A 405 -20.37 -23.38 -14.27
C PRO A 405 -20.84 -23.51 -15.73
N GLN A 406 -20.93 -22.39 -16.44
CA GLN A 406 -21.24 -22.34 -17.86
C GLN A 406 -20.29 -21.38 -18.57
N PRO A 407 -19.80 -21.73 -19.77
CA PRO A 407 -18.89 -20.86 -20.51
C PRO A 407 -19.49 -19.48 -20.80
N ASN A 408 -18.78 -18.42 -20.42
CA ASN A 408 -19.09 -17.08 -20.92
C ASN A 408 -18.44 -16.90 -22.30
N HIS A 409 -19.16 -17.28 -23.36
CA HIS A 409 -18.63 -17.25 -24.72
C HIS A 409 -18.22 -15.85 -25.21
N ALA A 410 -18.81 -14.78 -24.69
CA ALA A 410 -18.43 -13.42 -25.05
C ALA A 410 -17.04 -13.05 -24.49
N LEU A 411 -16.77 -13.41 -23.22
CA LEU A 411 -15.46 -13.19 -22.61
C LEU A 411 -14.40 -14.14 -23.16
N LEU A 412 -14.74 -15.40 -23.43
CA LEU A 412 -13.84 -16.35 -24.10
C LEU A 412 -13.44 -15.85 -25.50
N ALA A 413 -14.38 -15.27 -26.25
CA ALA A 413 -14.05 -14.66 -27.54
C ALA A 413 -13.03 -13.52 -27.40
N ARG A 414 -13.14 -12.69 -26.35
CA ARG A 414 -12.14 -11.64 -26.05
C ARG A 414 -10.79 -12.25 -25.68
N LEU A 415 -10.76 -13.21 -24.77
CA LEU A 415 -9.53 -13.90 -24.34
C LEU A 415 -8.76 -14.48 -25.53
N HIS A 416 -9.45 -15.25 -26.39
CA HIS A 416 -8.82 -15.85 -27.56
C HIS A 416 -8.24 -14.80 -28.53
N ARG A 417 -8.89 -13.62 -28.67
CA ARG A 417 -8.33 -12.53 -29.49
C ARG A 417 -7.06 -11.95 -28.88
N THR A 418 -7.05 -11.71 -27.57
CA THR A 418 -5.85 -11.20 -26.88
C THR A 418 -4.68 -12.18 -27.02
N GLN A 419 -4.96 -13.48 -27.11
CA GLN A 419 -3.97 -14.54 -27.35
C GLN A 419 -3.62 -14.76 -28.84
N GLY A 420 -4.28 -14.07 -29.78
CA GLY A 420 -4.08 -14.23 -31.22
C GLY A 420 -4.77 -15.46 -31.86
N ASP A 421 -5.59 -16.21 -31.12
CA ASP A 421 -6.36 -17.35 -31.67
C ASP A 421 -7.69 -16.88 -32.28
N ILE A 422 -7.60 -16.35 -33.51
CA ILE A 422 -8.75 -15.80 -34.24
C ILE A 422 -9.84 -16.86 -34.50
N VAL A 423 -9.45 -18.11 -34.77
CA VAL A 423 -10.40 -19.19 -35.08
C VAL A 423 -11.21 -19.56 -33.84
N ALA A 424 -10.57 -19.70 -32.68
CA ALA A 424 -11.27 -19.95 -31.43
C ALA A 424 -12.14 -18.76 -31.02
N ALA A 425 -11.65 -17.53 -31.24
CA ALA A 425 -12.40 -16.31 -30.99
C ALA A 425 -13.71 -16.25 -31.79
N GLU A 426 -13.66 -16.47 -33.11
CA GLU A 426 -14.84 -16.45 -33.98
C GLU A 426 -15.85 -17.54 -33.61
N LYS A 427 -15.37 -18.73 -33.26
CA LYS A 427 -16.22 -19.83 -32.79
C LYS A 427 -16.92 -19.47 -31.48
N ALA A 428 -16.20 -18.88 -30.52
CA ALA A 428 -16.77 -18.44 -29.26
C ALA A 428 -17.78 -17.30 -29.48
N GLU A 429 -17.45 -16.34 -30.34
CA GLU A 429 -18.34 -15.23 -30.70
C GLU A 429 -19.65 -15.70 -31.33
N SER A 430 -19.59 -16.63 -32.29
CA SER A 430 -20.78 -17.21 -32.92
C SER A 430 -21.70 -17.88 -31.87
N LYS A 431 -21.12 -18.61 -30.92
CA LYS A 431 -21.88 -19.20 -29.80
C LYS A 431 -22.52 -18.11 -28.94
N ALA A 432 -21.77 -17.07 -28.60
CA ALA A 432 -22.27 -15.97 -27.77
C ALA A 432 -23.45 -15.25 -28.44
N GLN A 433 -23.34 -14.95 -29.73
CA GLN A 433 -24.42 -14.35 -30.53
C GLN A 433 -25.66 -15.26 -30.62
N SER A 434 -25.46 -16.57 -30.78
CA SER A 434 -26.57 -17.53 -30.86
C SER A 434 -27.40 -17.63 -29.58
N SER A 435 -26.77 -17.38 -28.42
CA SER A 435 -27.42 -17.36 -27.11
C SER A 435 -27.96 -15.99 -26.70
N ALA A 436 -27.61 -14.93 -27.42
CA ALA A 436 -27.97 -13.55 -27.07
C ALA A 436 -29.37 -13.15 -27.57
N SER A 437 -29.93 -12.08 -27.00
CA SER A 437 -31.10 -11.44 -27.57
C SER A 437 -30.78 -10.88 -28.96
N LYS A 438 -31.77 -10.72 -29.84
CA LYS A 438 -31.53 -10.13 -31.19
C LYS A 438 -30.85 -8.76 -31.12
N ALA A 439 -31.20 -7.96 -30.11
CA ALA A 439 -30.61 -6.65 -29.91
C ALA A 439 -29.14 -6.76 -29.48
N ASP A 440 -28.83 -7.66 -28.55
CA ASP A 440 -27.46 -7.85 -28.07
C ASP A 440 -26.58 -8.52 -29.11
N ALA A 441 -27.09 -9.51 -29.86
CA ALA A 441 -26.37 -10.10 -30.98
C ALA A 441 -26.02 -9.04 -32.04
N ALA A 442 -26.96 -8.13 -32.35
CA ALA A 442 -26.70 -7.02 -33.27
C ALA A 442 -25.63 -6.05 -32.72
N ARG A 443 -25.65 -5.73 -31.42
CA ARG A 443 -24.61 -4.92 -30.78
C ARG A 443 -23.24 -5.60 -30.83
N MET A 444 -23.17 -6.90 -30.55
CA MET A 444 -21.94 -7.68 -30.62
C MET A 444 -21.37 -7.65 -32.04
N HIS A 445 -22.23 -7.84 -33.05
CA HIS A 445 -21.83 -7.78 -34.45
C HIS A 445 -21.31 -6.40 -34.86
N LEU A 446 -22.01 -5.32 -34.48
CA LEU A 446 -21.56 -3.95 -34.76
C LEU A 446 -20.22 -3.63 -34.08
N SER A 447 -20.05 -4.06 -32.82
CA SER A 447 -18.79 -3.88 -32.08
C SER A 447 -17.65 -4.63 -32.77
N ARG A 448 -17.90 -5.83 -33.31
CA ARG A 448 -16.91 -6.59 -34.09
C ARG A 448 -16.54 -5.88 -35.39
N MET A 449 -17.53 -5.34 -36.12
CA MET A 449 -17.25 -4.58 -37.34
C MET A 449 -16.42 -3.33 -37.05
N ALA A 450 -16.72 -2.61 -35.97
CA ALA A 450 -15.94 -1.45 -35.55
C ALA A 450 -14.49 -1.84 -35.22
N ALA A 451 -14.28 -2.87 -34.40
CA ALA A 451 -12.94 -3.37 -34.08
C ALA A 451 -12.15 -3.79 -35.33
N LEU A 452 -12.78 -4.48 -36.28
CA LEU A 452 -12.14 -4.86 -37.55
C LEU A 452 -11.77 -3.65 -38.43
N ILE A 453 -12.46 -2.52 -38.28
CA ILE A 453 -12.10 -1.27 -38.96
C ILE A 453 -10.93 -0.60 -38.26
N ASP A 454 -10.94 -0.58 -36.92
CA ASP A 454 -9.88 0.01 -36.10
C ASP A 454 -8.56 -0.76 -36.20
N ASP A 455 -8.63 -2.09 -36.33
CA ASP A 455 -7.46 -2.98 -36.51
C ASP A 455 -6.77 -2.81 -37.88
N ARG A 456 -7.34 -2.05 -38.82
CA ARG A 456 -6.73 -1.85 -40.14
C ARG A 456 -5.49 -0.99 -40.04
N LEU A 457 -4.38 -1.49 -40.60
CA LEU A 457 -3.21 -0.65 -40.77
C LEU A 457 -3.49 0.49 -41.76
N PRO A 458 -2.83 1.67 -41.63
CA PRO A 458 -3.12 2.87 -42.43
C PRO A 458 -3.07 2.73 -43.96
N ASN A 459 -2.64 1.58 -44.49
CA ASN A 459 -2.54 1.27 -45.92
C ASN A 459 -3.19 -0.06 -46.32
N GLU A 460 -3.94 -0.72 -45.44
CA GLU A 460 -4.70 -1.92 -45.79
C GLU A 460 -6.02 -1.55 -46.46
N THR A 461 -6.06 -1.69 -47.78
CA THR A 461 -7.33 -1.82 -48.50
C THR A 461 -7.81 -3.26 -48.32
N GLY A 462 -8.42 -3.56 -47.16
CA GLY A 462 -8.95 -4.88 -46.86
C GLY A 462 -9.93 -5.37 -47.95
N ASP A 463 -9.99 -6.69 -48.13
CA ASP A 463 -10.91 -7.36 -49.04
C ASP A 463 -12.35 -7.06 -48.61
N LEU A 464 -13.05 -6.23 -49.39
CA LEU A 464 -14.42 -5.77 -49.08
C LEU A 464 -15.46 -6.90 -49.17
N ASP A 465 -15.05 -8.08 -49.67
CA ASP A 465 -15.92 -9.22 -49.92
C ASP A 465 -16.22 -10.07 -48.67
N ALA A 466 -15.63 -9.75 -47.50
CA ALA A 466 -15.85 -10.48 -46.24
C ALA A 466 -16.93 -9.89 -45.32
N VAL A 467 -17.61 -8.81 -45.75
CA VAL A 467 -18.59 -8.05 -44.94
C VAL A 467 -20.03 -8.12 -45.53
N GLU A 468 -20.23 -8.87 -46.61
CA GLU A 468 -21.56 -9.31 -47.08
C GLU A 468 -21.85 -10.74 -46.61
#